data_AF-A0AA37P6K7-F1
#
_entry.id   AF-A0AA37P6K7-F1
#
_cell.length_a   1.000
_cell.length_b   1.000
_cell.length_c   1.000
_cell.angle_alpha   90.00
_cell.angle_beta   90.00
_cell.angle_gamma   90.00
#
_symmetry.space_group_name_H-M   'P 1'
#
loop_
_entity.id
_entity.type
_entity.pdbx_description
1 polymer ?
#
loop_
_entity_poly.entity_id
_entity_poly.type
_entity_poly.pdbx_seq_one_letter_code
_entity_poly.pdbx_strand_id
1 'polypeptide(L)'
;MRATALLSLLPLTSAKVLWDGRFNDLSSSSDLNKWSWANQVGPYQYYIHGSGDVTKYVNLSPSYKNPNDTASKQGVKITLDSTAYWNGQNMRRTELIPQTKAAIGSGKVWYHFSISRKDVNAPSVFREHQIAFFESHFTELKSGWISGEQGTSNNNLQFMVQGKSLWKTEWKPDVWHNVAYEINFSSGAVSFWHSEGGAPLQQVVAPVSAPTSSNGQDWHLGVLELPRSGYADANEDFYFSGVYIEDGAITTSVTGPGRSP
;
A
#
# COMPACT_ATOMS: atom_id res chain seq x y z
N MET A 1 35.39 24.09 -39.75
CA MET A 1 35.05 22.74 -39.22
C MET A 1 33.65 22.82 -38.65
N ARG A 2 32.68 22.08 -39.20
CA ARG A 2 31.32 22.01 -38.66
C ARG A 2 31.26 20.83 -37.69
N ALA A 3 31.02 21.11 -36.41
CA ALA A 3 30.83 20.09 -35.40
C ALA A 3 29.43 19.50 -35.55
N THR A 4 29.35 18.23 -35.95
CA THR A 4 28.10 17.47 -35.98
C THR A 4 27.82 16.99 -34.56
N ALA A 5 26.83 17.59 -33.91
CA ALA A 5 26.34 17.12 -32.61
C ALA A 5 25.55 15.82 -32.83
N LEU A 6 26.07 14.71 -32.31
CA LEU A 6 25.32 13.45 -32.19
C LEU A 6 24.29 13.63 -31.05
N LEU A 7 23.02 13.77 -31.39
CA LEU A 7 21.92 13.64 -30.42
C LEU A 7 21.78 12.15 -30.07
N SER A 8 22.18 11.77 -28.86
CA SER A 8 21.86 10.46 -28.30
C SER A 8 20.38 10.43 -27.91
N LEU A 9 19.57 9.73 -28.70
CA LEU A 9 18.20 9.35 -28.33
C LEU A 9 18.29 8.27 -27.25
N LEU A 10 18.25 8.68 -25.97
CA LEU A 10 17.98 7.76 -24.88
C LEU A 10 16.54 7.23 -25.05
N PRO A 11 16.30 5.90 -25.00
CA PRO A 11 14.96 5.37 -25.06
C PRO A 11 14.19 5.83 -23.81
N LEU A 12 13.13 6.62 -24.02
CA LEU A 12 12.12 6.88 -22.98
C LEU A 12 11.43 5.55 -22.68
N THR A 13 11.79 4.93 -21.55
CA THR A 13 11.06 3.79 -21.01
C THR A 13 9.70 4.29 -20.51
N SER A 14 8.63 4.01 -21.25
CA SER A 14 7.27 4.30 -20.80
C SER A 14 6.97 3.55 -19.50
N ALA A 15 6.13 4.15 -18.65
CA ALA A 15 5.50 3.44 -17.53
C ALA A 15 4.82 2.16 -18.05
N LYS A 16 5.03 1.04 -17.36
CA LYS A 16 4.34 -0.22 -17.66
C LYS A 16 3.87 -0.87 -16.35
N VAL A 17 2.57 -1.11 -16.26
CA VAL A 17 1.98 -1.84 -15.13
C VAL A 17 2.42 -3.31 -15.18
N LEU A 18 3.13 -3.74 -14.13
CA LEU A 18 3.56 -5.12 -13.92
C LEU A 18 2.45 -5.96 -13.28
N TRP A 19 1.69 -5.36 -12.37
CA TRP A 19 0.57 -5.98 -11.68
C TRP A 19 -0.48 -4.92 -11.31
N ASP A 20 -1.75 -5.26 -11.51
CA ASP A 20 -2.89 -4.36 -11.29
C ASP A 20 -3.76 -4.85 -10.12
N GLY A 21 -3.72 -4.09 -9.03
CA GLY A 21 -4.48 -4.33 -7.81
C GLY A 21 -5.71 -3.44 -7.66
N ARG A 22 -6.14 -2.70 -8.69
CA ARG A 22 -7.19 -1.67 -8.55
C ARG A 22 -8.62 -2.21 -8.37
N PHE A 23 -8.78 -3.51 -8.15
CA PHE A 23 -10.07 -4.20 -7.98
C PHE A 23 -11.04 -4.02 -9.16
N ASN A 24 -10.53 -3.63 -10.34
CA ASN A 24 -11.35 -3.33 -11.52
C ASN A 24 -12.02 -4.56 -12.14
N ASP A 25 -11.44 -5.74 -11.88
CA ASP A 25 -11.89 -7.03 -12.38
C ASP A 25 -12.71 -7.81 -11.34
N LEU A 26 -12.90 -7.24 -10.15
CA LEU A 26 -13.74 -7.82 -9.10
C LEU A 26 -15.11 -7.13 -9.11
N SER A 27 -16.17 -7.92 -8.99
CA SER A 27 -17.54 -7.44 -8.83
C SER A 27 -17.84 -7.06 -7.37
N SER A 28 -17.27 -7.81 -6.42
CA SER A 28 -17.33 -7.56 -4.98
C SER A 28 -16.14 -8.21 -4.29
N SER A 29 -15.98 -7.98 -2.99
CA SER A 29 -14.93 -8.65 -2.20
C SER A 29 -15.12 -10.16 -2.09
N SER A 30 -16.33 -10.69 -2.35
CA SER A 30 -16.55 -12.14 -2.41
C SER A 30 -15.76 -12.83 -3.53
N ASP A 31 -15.32 -12.10 -4.55
CA ASP A 31 -14.45 -12.66 -5.58
C ASP A 31 -13.06 -13.06 -5.04
N LEU A 32 -12.62 -12.51 -3.90
CA LEU A 32 -11.39 -12.93 -3.23
C LEU A 32 -11.45 -14.38 -2.75
N ASN A 33 -12.65 -14.91 -2.47
CA ASN A 33 -12.85 -16.32 -2.08
C ASN A 33 -12.58 -17.31 -3.22
N LYS A 34 -12.39 -16.84 -4.46
CA LYS A 34 -12.01 -17.69 -5.60
C LYS A 34 -10.55 -18.13 -5.54
N TRP A 35 -9.71 -17.35 -4.85
CA TRP A 35 -8.31 -17.70 -4.62
C TRP A 35 -8.21 -18.76 -3.52
N SER A 36 -7.29 -19.72 -3.69
CA SER A 36 -6.85 -20.63 -2.64
C SER A 36 -5.43 -21.12 -2.95
N TRP A 37 -4.76 -21.76 -1.99
CA TRP A 37 -3.47 -22.41 -2.22
C TRP A 37 -3.49 -23.46 -3.35
N ALA A 38 -4.62 -24.14 -3.54
CA ALA A 38 -4.80 -25.11 -4.63
C ALA A 38 -5.21 -24.46 -5.96
N ASN A 39 -5.71 -23.22 -5.93
CA ASN A 39 -6.21 -22.50 -7.10
C ASN A 39 -5.89 -21.00 -6.98
N GLN A 40 -4.65 -20.65 -7.27
CA GLN A 40 -4.09 -19.31 -7.12
C GLN A 40 -4.50 -18.36 -8.26
N VAL A 41 -5.80 -18.09 -8.38
CA VAL A 41 -6.39 -17.22 -9.41
C VAL A 41 -6.68 -15.81 -8.89
N GLY A 42 -6.94 -14.87 -9.79
CA GLY A 42 -7.25 -13.48 -9.45
C GLY A 42 -6.01 -12.65 -9.11
N PRO A 43 -6.20 -11.36 -8.77
CA PRO A 43 -5.09 -10.42 -8.57
C PRO A 43 -4.50 -10.46 -7.15
N TYR A 44 -5.19 -11.06 -6.18
CA TYR A 44 -4.78 -11.08 -4.77
C TYR A 44 -4.83 -12.49 -4.17
N GLN A 45 -3.83 -12.79 -3.35
CA GLN A 45 -3.88 -13.83 -2.34
C GLN A 45 -4.66 -13.30 -1.14
N TYR A 46 -5.58 -14.10 -0.61
CA TYR A 46 -6.40 -13.75 0.54
C TYR A 46 -6.43 -14.91 1.53
N TYR A 47 -5.54 -14.85 2.53
CA TYR A 47 -5.45 -15.85 3.60
C TYR A 47 -5.09 -15.27 4.97
N ILE A 48 -4.64 -14.00 5.03
CA ILE A 48 -4.30 -13.31 6.28
C ILE A 48 -5.50 -12.49 6.73
N HIS A 49 -6.44 -13.18 7.37
CA HIS A 49 -7.67 -12.59 7.90
C HIS A 49 -8.17 -13.39 9.11
N GLY A 50 -9.22 -12.85 9.75
CA GLY A 50 -9.92 -13.50 10.85
C GLY A 50 -10.83 -14.64 10.41
N SER A 51 -11.60 -15.21 11.35
CA SER A 51 -12.47 -16.37 11.11
C SER A 51 -13.82 -16.07 10.44
N GLY A 52 -14.18 -14.80 10.29
CA GLY A 52 -15.44 -14.36 9.69
C GLY A 52 -15.43 -14.37 8.16
N ASP A 53 -16.60 -14.06 7.58
CA ASP A 53 -16.73 -13.92 6.13
C ASP A 53 -15.90 -12.74 5.60
N VAL A 54 -15.48 -12.83 4.34
CA VAL A 54 -14.69 -11.78 3.67
C VAL A 54 -15.31 -10.37 3.79
N THR A 55 -16.64 -10.26 3.73
CA THR A 55 -17.35 -8.97 3.85
C THR A 55 -17.25 -8.33 5.22
N LYS A 56 -16.76 -9.05 6.23
CA LYS A 56 -16.46 -8.51 7.55
C LYS A 56 -15.16 -7.69 7.55
N TYR A 57 -14.24 -8.03 6.64
CA TYR A 57 -12.87 -7.52 6.61
C TYR A 57 -12.58 -6.68 5.37
N VAL A 58 -13.18 -7.01 4.23
CA VAL A 58 -12.90 -6.40 2.93
C VAL A 58 -14.21 -6.09 2.24
N ASN A 59 -14.40 -4.82 1.87
CA ASN A 59 -15.58 -4.38 1.13
C ASN A 59 -15.17 -3.45 0.00
N LEU A 60 -15.80 -3.58 -1.17
CA LEU A 60 -15.51 -2.75 -2.33
C LEU A 60 -16.66 -1.78 -2.60
N SER A 61 -16.34 -0.54 -2.96
CA SER A 61 -17.33 0.47 -3.35
C SER A 61 -16.69 1.62 -4.14
N PRO A 62 -17.39 2.23 -5.12
CA PRO A 62 -16.98 3.49 -5.73
C PRO A 62 -16.77 4.64 -4.73
N SER A 63 -17.42 4.59 -3.56
CA SER A 63 -17.26 5.60 -2.50
C SER A 63 -16.03 5.38 -1.60
N TYR A 64 -15.27 4.30 -1.82
CA TYR A 64 -14.10 3.94 -1.01
C TYR A 64 -12.77 4.26 -1.71
N LYS A 65 -12.77 4.99 -2.83
CA LYS A 65 -11.55 5.39 -3.56
C LYS A 65 -11.27 6.89 -3.49
N ASN A 66 -10.04 7.25 -3.82
CA ASN A 66 -9.71 8.63 -4.15
C ASN A 66 -10.59 9.07 -5.33
N PRO A 67 -11.41 10.14 -5.20
CA PRO A 67 -12.29 10.58 -6.28
C PRO A 67 -11.51 11.06 -7.52
N ASN A 68 -10.22 11.42 -7.37
CA ASN A 68 -9.35 11.83 -8.46
C ASN A 68 -8.70 10.64 -9.19
N ASP A 69 -8.74 9.43 -8.61
CA ASP A 69 -8.34 8.20 -9.28
C ASP A 69 -9.47 7.75 -10.21
N THR A 70 -9.36 8.09 -11.49
CA THR A 70 -10.36 7.76 -12.51
C THR A 70 -10.14 6.38 -13.11
N ALA A 71 -8.96 5.78 -12.94
CA ALA A 71 -8.67 4.45 -13.45
C ALA A 71 -9.17 3.32 -12.54
N SER A 72 -9.38 3.57 -11.25
CA SER A 72 -10.05 2.63 -10.34
C SER A 72 -11.58 2.81 -10.39
N LYS A 73 -12.32 1.71 -10.61
CA LYS A 73 -13.80 1.70 -10.58
C LYS A 73 -14.33 1.78 -9.15
N GLN A 74 -13.59 1.22 -8.20
CA GLN A 74 -13.94 1.13 -6.79
C GLN A 74 -12.68 1.21 -5.94
N GLY A 75 -12.84 1.59 -4.69
CA GLY A 75 -11.80 1.41 -3.67
C GLY A 75 -12.17 0.23 -2.78
N VAL A 76 -11.25 -0.08 -1.87
CA VAL A 76 -11.41 -1.11 -0.87
C VAL A 76 -11.44 -0.48 0.52
N LYS A 77 -12.41 -0.90 1.33
CA LYS A 77 -12.40 -0.70 2.77
C LYS A 77 -11.87 -1.96 3.42
N ILE A 78 -10.74 -1.84 4.11
CA ILE A 78 -10.13 -2.87 4.95
C ILE A 78 -10.56 -2.59 6.39
N THR A 79 -11.13 -3.59 7.04
CA THR A 79 -11.68 -3.49 8.39
C THR A 79 -10.92 -4.41 9.33
N LEU A 80 -10.44 -3.86 10.44
CA LEU A 80 -10.09 -4.66 11.61
C LEU A 80 -11.29 -4.65 12.56
N ASP A 81 -11.75 -5.81 12.99
CA ASP A 81 -12.74 -5.96 14.07
C ASP A 81 -12.17 -6.86 15.18
N SER A 82 -12.98 -7.21 16.18
CA SER A 82 -12.57 -8.10 17.29
C SER A 82 -12.28 -9.55 16.87
N THR A 83 -12.52 -9.90 15.61
CA THR A 83 -12.29 -11.25 15.06
C THR A 83 -11.16 -11.27 14.05
N ALA A 84 -10.55 -10.14 13.72
CA ALA A 84 -9.49 -10.01 12.72
C ALA A 84 -8.13 -10.57 13.21
N TYR A 85 -8.13 -11.76 13.80
CA TYR A 85 -6.94 -12.45 14.30
C TYR A 85 -6.64 -13.64 13.42
N TRP A 86 -5.46 -13.63 12.80
CA TRP A 86 -5.02 -14.71 11.92
C TRP A 86 -4.14 -15.71 12.69
N ASN A 87 -4.40 -17.00 12.49
CA ASN A 87 -3.53 -18.10 12.95
C ASN A 87 -3.13 -18.05 14.45
N GLY A 88 -4.06 -17.66 15.32
CA GLY A 88 -3.83 -17.59 16.77
C GLY A 88 -2.85 -16.51 17.23
N GLN A 89 -2.48 -15.57 16.34
CA GLN A 89 -1.65 -14.43 16.69
C GLN A 89 -2.42 -13.45 17.61
N ASN A 90 -1.67 -12.59 18.29
CA ASN A 90 -2.24 -11.53 19.15
C ASN A 90 -2.28 -10.15 18.47
N MET A 91 -1.92 -10.08 17.18
CA MET A 91 -2.04 -8.88 16.34
C MET A 91 -3.31 -8.98 15.50
N ARG A 92 -4.02 -7.86 15.32
CA ARG A 92 -5.14 -7.78 14.39
C ARG A 92 -4.61 -7.60 12.98
N ARG A 93 -5.10 -8.38 12.01
CA ARG A 93 -4.59 -8.42 10.64
C ARG A 93 -5.72 -8.57 9.63
N THR A 94 -5.67 -7.77 8.58
CA THR A 94 -6.41 -8.00 7.34
C THR A 94 -5.54 -7.50 6.20
N GLU A 95 -5.02 -8.45 5.43
CA GLU A 95 -3.98 -8.19 4.44
C GLU A 95 -4.26 -8.97 3.15
N LEU A 96 -3.98 -8.32 2.03
CA LEU A 96 -4.00 -8.89 0.69
C LEU A 96 -2.57 -8.87 0.14
N ILE A 97 -2.15 -9.93 -0.51
CA ILE A 97 -0.82 -10.04 -1.13
C ILE A 97 -0.99 -10.13 -2.65
N PRO A 98 -0.16 -9.49 -3.48
CA PRO A 98 -0.22 -9.65 -4.92
C PRO A 98 -0.17 -11.13 -5.35
N GLN A 99 -1.14 -11.54 -6.18
CA GLN A 99 -1.09 -12.81 -6.89
C GLN A 99 -0.57 -12.55 -8.31
N THR A 100 0.73 -12.76 -8.52
CA THR A 100 1.37 -12.48 -9.82
C THR A 100 2.58 -13.38 -10.08
N LYS A 101 2.99 -13.46 -11.35
CA LYS A 101 4.28 -14.02 -11.79
C LYS A 101 5.23 -12.94 -12.33
N ALA A 102 4.80 -11.68 -12.36
CA ALA A 102 5.64 -10.57 -12.80
C ALA A 102 6.78 -10.33 -11.80
N ALA A 103 7.89 -9.79 -12.28
CA ALA A 103 9.10 -9.54 -11.49
C ALA A 103 8.97 -8.31 -10.58
N ILE A 104 7.94 -8.26 -9.73
CA ILE A 104 7.65 -7.11 -8.86
C ILE A 104 8.67 -6.94 -7.72
N GLY A 105 9.50 -7.95 -7.44
CA GLY A 105 10.59 -7.93 -6.46
C GLY A 105 11.98 -7.77 -7.08
N SER A 106 12.10 -7.22 -8.30
CA SER A 106 13.37 -7.15 -9.03
C SER A 106 13.55 -5.82 -9.77
N GLY A 107 14.80 -5.43 -10.01
CA GLY A 107 15.12 -4.17 -10.70
C GLY A 107 14.64 -2.94 -9.93
N LYS A 108 14.27 -1.90 -10.68
CA LYS A 108 13.65 -0.69 -10.12
C LYS A 108 12.16 -0.66 -10.46
N VAL A 109 11.32 -0.59 -9.44
CA VAL A 109 9.86 -0.63 -9.55
C VAL A 109 9.20 0.38 -8.61
N TRP A 110 7.95 0.70 -8.88
CA TRP A 110 7.12 1.59 -8.08
C TRP A 110 5.90 0.85 -7.56
N TYR A 111 5.75 0.82 -6.23
CA TYR A 111 4.57 0.25 -5.56
C TYR A 111 3.61 1.38 -5.22
N HIS A 112 2.53 1.51 -5.99
CA HIS A 112 1.53 2.55 -5.84
C HIS A 112 0.37 2.08 -4.97
N PHE A 113 -0.12 2.99 -4.14
CA PHE A 113 -1.41 2.92 -3.48
C PHE A 113 -1.81 4.31 -2.97
N SER A 114 -3.10 4.55 -2.87
CA SER A 114 -3.64 5.69 -2.11
C SER A 114 -4.29 5.16 -0.85
N ILE A 115 -4.19 5.90 0.26
CA ILE A 115 -4.79 5.55 1.55
C ILE A 115 -5.55 6.73 2.16
N SER A 116 -6.67 6.45 2.81
CA SER A 116 -7.42 7.40 3.63
C SER A 116 -8.01 6.72 4.86
N ARG A 117 -8.47 7.53 5.81
CA ARG A 117 -9.27 7.12 6.97
C ARG A 117 -10.50 8.01 7.10
N LYS A 118 -11.44 7.62 7.95
CA LYS A 118 -12.56 8.47 8.38
C LYS A 118 -12.52 8.68 9.88
N ASP A 119 -13.41 9.50 10.40
CA ASP A 119 -13.63 9.61 11.85
C ASP A 119 -14.50 8.46 12.39
N VAL A 120 -15.41 7.92 11.57
CA VAL A 120 -16.13 6.68 11.89
C VAL A 120 -15.17 5.51 11.76
N ASN A 121 -15.07 4.70 12.83
CA ASN A 121 -14.13 3.57 12.93
C ASN A 121 -12.68 4.02 12.63
N ALA A 122 -12.27 5.18 13.16
CA ALA A 122 -10.93 5.70 12.92
C ALA A 122 -9.86 4.75 13.49
N PRO A 123 -8.72 4.56 12.78
CA PRO A 123 -7.58 3.83 13.30
C PRO A 123 -7.12 4.36 14.66
N SER A 124 -6.76 3.46 15.57
CA SER A 124 -6.38 3.85 16.93
C SER A 124 -5.11 4.70 16.93
N VAL A 125 -5.18 5.92 17.48
CA VAL A 125 -3.98 6.75 17.69
C VAL A 125 -3.08 6.21 18.82
N PHE A 126 -3.56 5.19 19.54
CA PHE A 126 -2.91 4.65 20.74
C PHE A 126 -2.24 3.30 20.52
N ARG A 127 -2.33 2.71 19.33
CA ARG A 127 -1.74 1.41 19.00
C ARG A 127 -0.93 1.53 17.74
N GLU A 128 0.11 0.70 17.62
CA GLU A 128 0.96 0.72 16.43
C GLU A 128 0.27 -0.04 15.31
N HIS A 129 0.12 0.62 14.17
CA HIS A 129 -0.26 -0.02 12.91
C HIS A 129 0.95 -0.11 11.98
N GLN A 130 1.06 -1.24 11.29
CA GLN A 130 1.97 -1.50 10.19
C GLN A 130 1.12 -1.65 8.93
N ILE A 131 1.38 -0.81 7.93
CA ILE A 131 0.48 -0.58 6.80
C ILE A 131 1.25 -0.67 5.49
N ALA A 132 0.71 -1.39 4.51
CA ALA A 132 1.32 -1.55 3.18
C ALA A 132 2.79 -2.02 3.25
N PHE A 133 3.09 -2.95 4.16
CA PHE A 133 4.45 -3.33 4.55
C PHE A 133 4.97 -4.52 3.74
N PHE A 134 6.30 -4.64 3.61
CA PHE A 134 6.93 -5.91 3.23
C PHE A 134 7.15 -6.78 4.47
N GLU A 135 7.12 -8.11 4.34
CA GLU A 135 7.30 -9.06 5.47
C GLU A 135 8.60 -8.83 6.27
N SER A 136 9.66 -8.34 5.61
CA SER A 136 10.93 -7.99 6.28
C SER A 136 10.95 -6.59 6.92
N HIS A 137 9.88 -5.81 6.74
CA HIS A 137 9.75 -4.42 7.20
C HIS A 137 10.90 -3.50 6.74
N PHE A 138 11.52 -3.78 5.57
CA PHE A 138 12.55 -2.88 5.02
C PHE A 138 11.95 -1.51 4.69
N THR A 139 10.67 -1.47 4.30
CA THR A 139 9.87 -0.25 4.19
C THR A 139 8.39 -0.53 4.43
N GLU A 140 7.67 0.46 4.96
CA GLU A 140 6.25 0.40 5.30
C GLU A 140 5.71 1.80 5.63
N LEU A 141 4.39 1.94 5.75
CA LEU A 141 3.79 3.02 6.52
C LEU A 141 3.50 2.53 7.95
N LYS A 142 3.55 3.45 8.92
CA LYS A 142 3.04 3.24 10.27
C LYS A 142 2.11 4.36 10.71
N SER A 143 1.20 4.04 11.61
CA SER A 143 0.36 5.02 12.31
C SER A 143 0.16 4.66 13.77
N GLY A 144 -0.43 5.59 14.51
CA GLY A 144 -0.71 5.41 15.93
C GLY A 144 0.56 5.35 16.76
N TRP A 145 0.41 5.03 18.05
CA TRP A 145 1.53 5.02 18.98
C TRP A 145 2.50 3.89 18.66
N ILE A 146 3.71 4.23 18.18
CA ILE A 146 4.76 3.27 17.83
C ILE A 146 5.52 2.84 19.09
N SER A 147 5.76 1.54 19.24
CA SER A 147 6.44 1.01 20.43
C SER A 147 7.81 1.67 20.65
N GLY A 148 7.99 2.25 21.84
CA GLY A 148 9.21 2.94 22.24
C GLY A 148 9.24 4.44 21.96
N GLU A 149 8.21 5.00 21.30
CA GLU A 149 8.12 6.46 21.12
C GLU A 149 7.59 7.17 22.37
N GLN A 150 7.90 8.47 22.48
CA GLN A 150 7.43 9.31 23.58
C GLN A 150 5.93 9.59 23.47
N GLY A 151 5.27 9.72 24.63
CA GLY A 151 3.84 10.01 24.72
C GLY A 151 2.96 8.76 24.76
N THR A 152 1.65 8.97 24.66
CA THR A 152 0.65 7.90 24.73
C THR A 152 -0.16 7.73 23.45
N SER A 153 -0.06 8.68 22.51
CA SER A 153 -0.78 8.66 21.24
C SER A 153 0.03 9.35 20.15
N ASN A 154 -0.23 8.99 18.89
CA ASN A 154 0.37 9.64 17.74
C ASN A 154 -0.62 9.67 16.58
N ASN A 155 -0.91 10.89 16.10
CA ASN A 155 -1.89 11.14 15.04
C ASN A 155 -1.28 11.13 13.64
N ASN A 156 0.00 10.78 13.51
CA ASN A 156 0.69 10.88 12.23
C ASN A 156 0.58 9.58 11.42
N LEU A 157 0.51 9.73 10.10
CA LEU A 157 0.91 8.70 9.15
C LEU A 157 2.40 8.89 8.87
N GLN A 158 3.17 7.82 9.00
CA GLN A 158 4.64 7.86 8.97
C GLN A 158 5.16 6.91 7.91
N PHE A 159 6.12 7.37 7.12
CA PHE A 159 6.87 6.52 6.19
C PHE A 159 8.14 6.02 6.89
N MET A 160 8.29 4.70 6.90
CA MET A 160 9.34 4.00 7.62
C MET A 160 10.30 3.30 6.66
N VAL A 161 11.59 3.34 7.00
CA VAL A 161 12.62 2.49 6.42
C VAL A 161 13.40 1.86 7.56
N GLN A 162 13.43 0.53 7.61
CA GLN A 162 14.09 -0.24 8.68
C GLN A 162 13.69 0.24 10.09
N GLY A 163 12.38 0.42 10.32
CA GLY A 163 11.84 0.87 11.60
C GLY A 163 12.10 2.34 11.96
N LYS A 164 12.76 3.12 11.11
CA LYS A 164 12.99 4.56 11.32
C LYS A 164 12.03 5.40 10.48
N SER A 165 11.33 6.33 11.12
CA SER A 165 10.51 7.34 10.42
C SER A 165 11.40 8.31 9.66
N LEU A 166 11.22 8.39 8.35
CA LEU A 166 11.92 9.34 7.47
C LEU A 166 11.02 10.47 6.98
N TRP A 167 9.70 10.28 7.05
CA TRP A 167 8.71 11.30 6.74
C TRP A 167 7.46 11.04 7.57
N LYS A 168 6.74 12.11 7.91
CA LYS A 168 5.44 12.01 8.58
C LYS A 168 4.57 13.22 8.26
N THR A 169 3.26 13.00 8.35
CA THR A 169 2.25 14.06 8.33
C THR A 169 1.12 13.71 9.29
N GLU A 170 0.37 14.71 9.74
CA GLU A 170 -0.86 14.46 10.49
C GLU A 170 -1.87 13.72 9.60
N TRP A 171 -2.38 12.57 10.05
CA TRP A 171 -3.32 11.77 9.28
C TRP A 171 -4.75 12.27 9.52
N LYS A 172 -5.19 13.21 8.68
CA LYS A 172 -6.51 13.83 8.77
C LYS A 172 -7.59 12.91 8.16
N PRO A 173 -8.84 12.94 8.70
CA PRO A 173 -9.94 12.19 8.11
C PRO A 173 -10.26 12.72 6.72
N ASP A 174 -10.71 11.82 5.84
CA ASP A 174 -11.16 12.10 4.47
C ASP A 174 -10.10 12.73 3.54
N VAL A 175 -8.84 12.84 4.00
CA VAL A 175 -7.69 13.18 3.17
C VAL A 175 -7.14 11.91 2.54
N TRP A 176 -7.02 11.91 1.22
CA TRP A 176 -6.37 10.84 0.47
C TRP A 176 -4.87 11.13 0.37
N HIS A 177 -4.05 10.24 0.94
CA HIS A 177 -2.60 10.24 0.78
C HIS A 177 -2.23 9.29 -0.36
N ASN A 178 -1.70 9.82 -1.45
CA ASN A 178 -1.21 9.03 -2.56
C ASN A 178 0.26 8.70 -2.32
N VAL A 179 0.63 7.44 -2.51
CA VAL A 179 1.96 6.93 -2.21
C VAL A 179 2.51 6.17 -3.40
N ALA A 180 3.81 6.33 -3.64
CA ALA A 180 4.59 5.31 -4.32
C ALA A 180 5.90 5.04 -3.57
N TYR A 181 6.18 3.77 -3.27
CA TYR A 181 7.54 3.36 -2.91
C TYR A 181 8.33 3.16 -4.19
N GLU A 182 9.37 3.96 -4.41
CA GLU A 182 10.35 3.69 -5.44
C GLU A 182 11.40 2.75 -4.83
N ILE A 183 11.45 1.52 -5.32
CA ILE A 183 12.31 0.47 -4.77
C ILE A 183 13.28 0.04 -5.85
N ASN A 184 14.59 0.12 -5.54
CA ASN A 184 15.63 -0.45 -6.37
C ASN A 184 16.20 -1.70 -5.70
N PHE A 185 15.67 -2.85 -6.08
CA PHE A 185 16.10 -4.17 -5.59
C PHE A 185 17.53 -4.52 -6.01
N SER A 186 18.04 -3.92 -7.09
CA SER A 186 19.42 -4.17 -7.55
C SER A 186 20.46 -3.39 -6.74
N SER A 187 20.13 -2.17 -6.29
CA SER A 187 21.06 -1.32 -5.54
C SER A 187 20.79 -1.26 -4.03
N GLY A 188 19.72 -1.85 -3.54
CA GLY A 188 19.40 -1.84 -2.11
C GLY A 188 18.94 -0.47 -1.62
N ALA A 189 17.94 0.14 -2.27
CA ALA A 189 17.47 1.47 -1.91
C ALA A 189 15.96 1.66 -2.05
N VAL A 190 15.39 2.52 -1.20
CA VAL A 190 13.98 2.94 -1.22
C VAL A 190 13.89 4.46 -1.21
N SER A 191 12.96 5.03 -1.99
CA SER A 191 12.52 6.42 -1.90
C SER A 191 11.01 6.48 -1.65
N PHE A 192 10.54 7.63 -1.17
CA PHE A 192 9.13 7.86 -0.90
C PHE A 192 8.58 8.98 -1.77
N TRP A 193 7.56 8.64 -2.55
CA TRP A 193 6.78 9.58 -3.32
C TRP A 193 5.42 9.76 -2.67
N HIS A 194 4.99 11.01 -2.51
CA HIS A 194 3.76 11.35 -1.82
C HIS A 194 3.04 12.54 -2.47
N SER A 195 1.72 12.55 -2.35
CA SER A 195 0.87 13.73 -2.56
C SER A 195 -0.45 13.57 -1.79
N GLU A 196 -1.25 14.63 -1.75
CA GLU A 196 -2.61 14.59 -1.18
C GLU A 196 -3.68 14.87 -2.24
N GLY A 197 -4.86 14.26 -2.06
CA GLY A 197 -6.03 14.48 -2.89
C GLY A 197 -5.74 14.21 -4.37
N GLY A 198 -5.92 15.23 -5.21
CA GLY A 198 -5.74 15.17 -6.66
C GLY A 198 -4.34 15.53 -7.17
N ALA A 199 -3.42 15.92 -6.29
CA ALA A 199 -2.12 16.44 -6.71
C ALA A 199 -1.19 15.32 -7.23
N PRO A 200 -0.32 15.59 -8.21
CA PRO A 200 0.63 14.59 -8.69
C PRO A 200 1.67 14.24 -7.61
N LEU A 201 2.13 13.00 -7.60
CA LEU A 201 3.19 12.51 -6.71
C LEU A 201 4.48 13.30 -6.89
N GLN A 202 5.13 13.62 -5.76
CA GLN A 202 6.48 14.18 -5.71
C GLN A 202 7.37 13.31 -4.83
N GLN A 203 8.66 13.20 -5.16
CA GLN A 203 9.62 12.53 -4.29
C GLN A 203 9.86 13.40 -3.06
N VAL A 204 9.35 12.96 -1.90
CA VAL A 204 9.47 13.69 -0.63
C VAL A 204 10.57 13.11 0.26
N VAL A 205 11.02 11.88 0.01
CA VAL A 205 12.22 11.30 0.60
C VAL A 205 13.10 10.74 -0.52
N ALA A 206 14.31 11.26 -0.62
CA ALA A 206 15.34 10.80 -1.56
C ALA A 206 15.75 9.33 -1.27
N PRO A 207 16.44 8.63 -2.18
CA PRO A 207 16.85 7.25 -1.97
C PRO A 207 17.66 7.04 -0.70
N VAL A 208 17.22 6.11 0.14
CA VAL A 208 17.91 5.65 1.36
C VAL A 208 18.22 4.17 1.23
N SER A 209 19.39 3.76 1.69
CA SER A 209 19.79 2.35 1.65
C SER A 209 18.92 1.49 2.56
N ALA A 210 18.48 0.34 2.05
CA ALA A 210 17.67 -0.65 2.75
C ALA A 210 17.95 -2.06 2.19
N PRO A 211 17.75 -3.13 2.99
CA PRO A 211 17.90 -4.51 2.54
C PRO A 211 16.68 -4.93 1.68
N THR A 212 16.50 -4.28 0.54
CA THR A 212 15.36 -4.51 -0.36
C THR A 212 15.45 -5.90 -0.97
N SER A 213 14.67 -6.84 -0.44
CA SER A 213 14.54 -8.20 -0.93
C SER A 213 13.06 -8.58 -0.90
N SER A 214 12.58 -9.18 -1.98
CA SER A 214 11.21 -9.66 -2.08
C SER A 214 11.14 -10.85 -3.03
N ASN A 215 10.29 -11.81 -2.69
CA ASN A 215 9.96 -12.94 -3.58
C ASN A 215 8.68 -12.67 -4.41
N GLY A 216 8.14 -11.45 -4.34
CA GLY A 216 6.89 -11.05 -4.99
C GLY A 216 5.62 -11.57 -4.31
N GLN A 217 5.72 -12.15 -3.11
CA GLN A 217 4.61 -12.73 -2.36
C GLN A 217 4.63 -12.30 -0.88
N ASP A 218 5.24 -11.16 -0.60
CA ASP A 218 5.57 -10.69 0.74
C ASP A 218 5.35 -9.18 0.91
N TRP A 219 4.58 -8.57 0.00
CA TRP A 219 4.05 -7.22 0.17
C TRP A 219 2.58 -7.30 0.60
N HIS A 220 2.27 -6.69 1.74
CA HIS A 220 1.00 -6.80 2.43
C HIS A 220 0.21 -5.51 2.21
N LEU A 221 -0.66 -5.50 1.21
CA LEU A 221 -1.69 -4.47 1.09
C LEU A 221 -2.73 -4.68 2.19
N GLY A 222 -2.62 -3.92 3.26
CA GLY A 222 -3.53 -4.00 4.38
C GLY A 222 -2.89 -3.44 5.64
N VAL A 223 -3.37 -3.96 6.76
CA VAL A 223 -2.99 -3.45 8.08
C VAL A 223 -2.78 -4.60 9.06
N LEU A 224 -1.67 -4.50 9.80
CA LEU A 224 -1.42 -5.20 11.05
C LEU A 224 -1.47 -4.18 12.18
N GLU A 225 -2.18 -4.49 13.26
CA GLU A 225 -2.19 -3.68 14.49
C GLU A 225 -1.63 -4.47 15.67
N LEU A 226 -0.61 -3.93 16.34
CA LEU A 226 -0.03 -4.52 17.54
C LEU A 226 -0.97 -4.33 18.75
N PRO A 227 -1.03 -5.30 19.68
CA PRO A 227 -1.75 -5.14 20.93
C PRO A 227 -1.05 -4.14 21.84
N ARG A 228 -1.83 -3.45 22.68
CA ARG A 228 -1.28 -2.59 23.74
C ARG A 228 -2.08 -2.78 25.03
N SER A 229 -1.39 -3.10 26.12
CA SER A 229 -2.02 -3.27 27.44
C SER A 229 -2.81 -2.01 27.82
N GLY A 230 -4.06 -2.20 28.25
CA GLY A 230 -4.97 -1.11 28.61
C GLY A 230 -5.77 -0.50 27.45
N TYR A 231 -5.58 -0.98 26.22
CA TYR A 231 -6.32 -0.54 25.04
C TYR A 231 -7.05 -1.72 24.40
N ALA A 232 -8.37 -1.75 24.57
CA ALA A 232 -9.24 -2.76 23.96
C ALA A 232 -9.39 -2.50 22.45
N ASP A 233 -9.76 -3.55 21.72
CA ASP A 233 -10.10 -3.41 20.31
C ASP A 233 -11.34 -2.54 20.11
N ALA A 234 -11.30 -1.76 19.03
CA ALA A 234 -12.47 -1.09 18.45
C ALA A 234 -12.47 -1.37 16.95
N ASN A 235 -13.63 -1.31 16.29
CA ASN A 235 -13.67 -1.46 14.84
C ASN A 235 -12.88 -0.34 14.18
N GLU A 236 -12.03 -0.69 13.20
CA GLU A 236 -11.17 0.26 12.49
C GLU A 236 -11.30 0.04 10.99
N ASP A 237 -11.52 1.11 10.24
CA ASP A 237 -11.71 1.10 8.80
C ASP A 237 -10.61 1.91 8.09
N PHE A 238 -9.97 1.27 7.12
CA PHE A 238 -8.90 1.82 6.29
C PHE A 238 -9.34 1.79 4.83
N TYR A 239 -9.17 2.89 4.09
CA TYR A 239 -9.64 3.00 2.72
C TYR A 239 -8.45 3.05 1.78
N PHE A 240 -8.42 2.16 0.78
CA PHE A 240 -7.37 2.13 -0.24
C PHE A 240 -7.94 2.20 -1.66
N SER A 241 -7.18 2.77 -2.58
CA SER A 241 -7.43 2.73 -4.02
C SER A 241 -6.14 2.92 -4.81
N GLY A 242 -6.19 2.87 -6.15
CA GLY A 242 -5.03 3.16 -6.98
C GLY A 242 -3.85 2.21 -6.72
N VAL A 243 -4.15 0.95 -6.36
CA VAL A 243 -3.13 -0.04 -5.99
C VAL A 243 -2.61 -0.74 -7.23
N TYR A 244 -1.33 -0.57 -7.56
CA TYR A 244 -0.69 -1.26 -8.67
C TYR A 244 0.84 -1.18 -8.52
N ILE A 245 1.54 -1.98 -9.32
CA ILE A 245 3.01 -1.95 -9.39
C ILE A 245 3.41 -1.72 -10.84
N GLU A 246 4.35 -0.82 -11.07
CA GLU A 246 4.87 -0.51 -12.40
C GLU A 246 6.41 -0.50 -12.44
N ASP A 247 6.95 -0.61 -13.66
CA ASP A 247 8.35 -0.36 -13.99
C ASP A 247 8.49 0.73 -15.07
N GLY A 248 9.73 1.07 -15.43
CA GLY A 248 10.03 2.11 -16.41
C GLY A 248 10.12 3.51 -15.81
N ALA A 249 9.19 4.39 -16.18
CA ALA A 249 9.08 5.74 -15.62
C ALA A 249 7.86 5.81 -14.68
N ILE A 250 7.98 6.56 -13.59
CA ILE A 250 6.88 6.72 -12.63
C ILE A 250 5.70 7.50 -13.23
N THR A 251 4.50 6.96 -13.04
CA THR A 251 3.21 7.62 -13.21
C THR A 251 2.94 8.48 -11.99
N THR A 252 3.20 9.79 -12.10
CA THR A 252 2.94 10.73 -10.99
C THR A 252 1.47 11.15 -10.88
N SER A 253 0.69 11.02 -11.96
CA SER A 253 -0.73 11.35 -11.92
C SER A 253 -1.52 10.35 -11.08
N VAL A 254 -2.35 10.87 -10.17
CA VAL A 254 -3.25 10.06 -9.34
C VAL A 254 -4.44 9.51 -10.12
N THR A 255 -4.66 9.97 -11.35
CA THR A 255 -5.68 9.40 -12.25
C THR A 255 -5.37 7.96 -12.65
N GLY A 256 -4.16 7.47 -12.33
CA GLY A 256 -3.63 6.18 -12.73
C GLY A 256 -2.94 6.23 -14.11
N PRO A 257 -2.21 5.16 -14.46
CA PRO A 257 -1.59 5.05 -15.78
C PRO A 257 -2.68 5.09 -16.85
N GLY A 258 -2.44 5.85 -17.92
CA GLY A 258 -3.35 5.88 -19.07
C GLY A 258 -3.62 4.44 -19.54
N ARG A 259 -4.87 4.15 -19.93
CA ARG A 259 -5.16 2.85 -20.58
C ARG A 259 -4.16 2.66 -21.71
N SER A 260 -3.33 1.61 -21.63
CA SER A 260 -2.60 1.17 -22.81
C SER A 260 -3.64 0.94 -23.91
N PRO A 261 -3.41 1.43 -25.15
CA PRO A 261 -4.32 1.20 -26.26
C PRO A 261 -4.58 -0.29 -26.49
#